data_AF-A0A847H1Y7-F1
#
_entry.id   AF-A0A847H1Y7-F1
#
_cell.length_a   1.000
_cell.length_b   1.000
_cell.length_c   1.000
_cell.angle_alpha   90.00
_cell.angle_beta   90.00
_cell.angle_gamma   90.00
#
_symmetry.space_group_name_H-M   'P 1'
#
loop_
_entity.id
_entity.type
_entity.pdbx_description
1 polymer ?
#
loop_
_entity_poly.entity_id
_entity_poly.type
_entity_poly.pdbx_seq_one_letter_code
_entity_poly.pdbx_strand_id
1 'polypeptide(L)'
;VKIIGVGSQYSEQANIVYTPRAKRVITLAWMKARKLGKPTYSSEHLLLAITKEKESIAMKVLENLGVDTVEITQGILNEIRKASTSGNIE
;
A
#
# COMPACT_ATOMS: atom_id res chain seq x y z
N VAL A 1 -20.39 -7.36 -17.93
CA VAL A 1 -19.51 -6.65 -16.95
C VAL A 1 -20.27 -5.43 -16.45
N LYS A 2 -20.56 -5.33 -15.14
CA LYS A 2 -21.24 -4.16 -14.56
C LYS A 2 -20.18 -3.12 -14.19
N ILE A 3 -20.16 -1.99 -14.91
CA ILE A 3 -19.24 -0.90 -14.62
C ILE A 3 -19.65 -0.29 -13.27
N ILE A 4 -18.74 -0.30 -12.30
CA ILE A 4 -18.99 0.14 -10.91
C ILE A 4 -18.67 1.63 -10.70
N GLY A 5 -18.30 2.34 -11.77
CA GLY A 5 -18.05 3.78 -11.77
C GLY A 5 -17.31 4.23 -13.03
N VAL A 6 -17.71 5.37 -13.58
CA VAL A 6 -16.90 6.15 -14.54
C VAL A 6 -16.19 7.22 -13.73
N GLY A 7 -14.86 7.22 -13.71
CA GLY A 7 -14.10 8.21 -12.96
C GLY A 7 -14.53 9.61 -13.41
N SER A 8 -15.07 10.42 -12.49
CA SER A 8 -15.26 11.84 -12.73
C SER A 8 -13.90 12.45 -13.05
N GLN A 9 -13.83 13.28 -14.09
CA GLN A 9 -12.62 13.92 -14.57
C GLN A 9 -11.66 14.29 -13.42
N TYR A 10 -10.39 13.88 -13.53
CA TYR A 10 -9.34 14.30 -12.61
C TYR A 10 -9.20 15.82 -12.69
N SER A 11 -9.87 16.54 -11.78
CA SER A 11 -9.67 17.97 -11.60
C SER A 11 -8.38 18.16 -10.82
N GLU A 12 -7.37 18.81 -11.42
CA GLU A 12 -6.09 19.13 -10.77
C GLU A 12 -6.26 19.97 -9.48
N GLN A 13 -7.42 20.61 -9.30
CA GLN A 13 -7.79 21.41 -8.13
C GLN A 13 -8.74 20.69 -7.15
N ALA A 14 -9.02 19.40 -7.35
CA ALA A 14 -9.97 18.67 -6.52
C ALA A 14 -9.32 18.27 -5.19
N ASN A 15 -9.90 18.74 -4.07
CA ASN A 15 -9.65 18.14 -2.76
C ASN A 15 -10.03 16.66 -2.82
N ILE A 16 -9.02 15.77 -2.81
CA ILE A 16 -9.25 14.32 -2.83
C ILE A 16 -9.87 13.91 -1.49
N VAL A 17 -11.17 13.66 -1.50
CA VAL A 17 -11.88 13.11 -0.34
C VAL A 17 -11.68 11.61 -0.31
N TYR A 18 -10.83 11.14 0.60
CA TYR A 18 -10.64 9.71 0.81
C TYR A 18 -11.84 9.09 1.52
N THR A 19 -12.20 7.87 1.12
CA THR A 19 -13.09 7.03 1.92
C THR A 19 -12.47 6.78 3.31
N PRO A 20 -13.26 6.52 4.36
CA PRO A 20 -12.73 6.19 5.68
C PRO A 20 -11.72 5.03 5.66
N ARG A 21 -11.95 4.04 4.80
CA ARG A 21 -11.01 2.93 4.59
C ARG A 21 -9.69 3.39 3.97
N ALA A 22 -9.74 4.17 2.89
CA ALA A 22 -8.54 4.69 2.24
C ALA A 22 -7.71 5.57 3.20
N LYS A 23 -8.36 6.42 4.00
CA LYS A 23 -7.70 7.23 5.02
C LYS A 23 -6.95 6.36 6.04
N ARG A 24 -7.57 5.29 6.55
CA ARG A 24 -6.91 4.35 7.48
C ARG A 24 -5.69 3.67 6.85
N VAL A 25 -5.81 3.20 5.62
CA VAL A 25 -4.70 2.55 4.89
C VAL A 25 -3.51 3.50 4.74
N ILE A 26 -3.77 4.75 4.32
CA ILE A 26 -2.72 5.76 4.16
C ILE A 26 -2.05 6.09 5.52
N THR A 27 -2.85 6.29 6.57
CA THR A 27 -2.33 6.52 7.93
C THR A 27 -1.46 5.34 8.39
N LEU A 28 -1.92 4.11 8.16
CA LEU A 28 -1.17 2.92 8.53
C LEU A 28 0.14 2.80 7.74
N ALA A 29 0.14 3.10 6.44
CA ALA A 29 1.33 3.09 5.61
C ALA A 29 2.41 4.04 6.15
N TRP A 30 2.00 5.25 6.55
CA TRP A 30 2.88 6.23 7.18
C TRP A 30 3.44 5.73 8.52
N MET A 31 2.59 5.14 9.38
CA MET A 31 3.05 4.54 10.64
C MET A 31 4.05 3.39 10.42
N LYS A 32 3.86 2.58 9.38
CA LYS A 32 4.78 1.49 9.02
C LYS A 32 6.15 2.02 8.59
N ALA A 33 6.18 3.04 7.74
CA ALA A 33 7.44 3.67 7.32
C ALA A 33 8.23 4.20 8.52
N ARG A 34 7.56 4.92 9.43
CA ARG A 34 8.18 5.41 10.67
C ARG A 34 8.71 4.28 11.56
N LYS A 35 7.93 3.20 11.73
CA LYS A 35 8.36 2.04 12.52
C LYS A 35 9.59 1.34 11.93
N LEU A 36 9.75 1.39 10.61
CA LEU A 36 10.90 0.84 9.89
C LEU A 36 12.08 1.83 9.77
N GLY A 37 11.99 3.01 10.41
CA GLY A 37 13.05 4.02 10.39
C GLY A 37 13.23 4.68 9.02
N LYS A 38 12.22 4.63 8.14
CA LYS A 38 12.29 5.24 6.81
C LYS A 38 11.87 6.72 6.85
N PRO A 39 12.63 7.63 6.21
CA PRO A 39 12.31 9.06 6.19
C PRO A 39 11.05 9.34 5.35
N THR A 40 10.77 8.51 4.36
CA THR A 40 9.64 8.63 3.44
C THR A 40 8.82 7.33 3.41
N TYR A 41 7.51 7.45 3.20
CA TYR A 41 6.65 6.31 2.90
C TYR A 41 6.56 6.14 1.37
N SER A 42 6.45 4.89 0.94
CA SER A 42 6.54 4.47 -0.46
C SER A 42 5.47 3.42 -0.76
N SER A 43 5.40 2.95 -2.01
CA SER A 43 4.38 1.99 -2.46
C SER A 43 4.40 0.67 -1.66
N GLU A 44 5.57 0.25 -1.18
CA GLU A 44 5.80 -0.93 -0.34
C GLU A 44 5.11 -0.79 1.02
N HIS A 45 5.21 0.39 1.63
CA HIS A 45 4.55 0.70 2.89
C HIS A 45 3.03 0.75 2.73
N LEU A 46 2.56 1.26 1.59
CA LEU A 46 1.15 1.27 1.24
C LEU A 46 0.62 -0.16 1.05
N LEU A 47 1.33 -1.00 0.31
CA LEU A 47 0.96 -2.39 0.13
C LEU A 47 0.97 -3.16 1.47
N LEU A 48 1.97 -2.93 2.32
CA LEU A 48 2.03 -3.50 3.67
C LEU A 48 0.87 -3.03 4.58
N ALA A 49 0.33 -1.84 4.35
CA ALA A 49 -0.86 -1.37 5.04
C ALA A 49 -2.13 -2.02 4.50
N ILE A 50 -2.22 -2.23 3.17
CA ILE A 50 -3.34 -2.93 2.52
C ILE A 50 -3.46 -4.37 3.05
N THR A 51 -2.36 -5.06 3.33
CA THR A 51 -2.41 -6.43 3.92
C THR A 51 -3.06 -6.49 5.31
N LYS A 52 -3.28 -5.34 5.97
CA LYS A 52 -4.04 -5.27 7.23
C LYS A 52 -5.55 -5.10 7.02
N GLU A 53 -5.99 -4.74 5.82
CA GLU A 53 -7.40 -4.70 5.44
C GLU A 53 -7.77 -6.02 4.72
N LYS A 54 -7.85 -7.12 5.49
CA LYS A 54 -8.10 -8.48 4.96
C LYS A 54 -9.35 -8.59 4.08
N GLU A 55 -10.39 -7.84 4.40
CA GLU A 55 -11.66 -7.85 3.65
C GLU A 55 -11.66 -6.96 2.40
N SER A 56 -10.55 -6.27 2.13
CA SER A 56 -10.45 -5.37 0.98
C SER A 56 -10.47 -6.14 -0.34
N ILE A 57 -10.97 -5.48 -1.39
CA ILE A 57 -10.96 -6.02 -2.75
C ILE A 57 -9.52 -6.33 -3.19
N ALA A 58 -8.54 -5.52 -2.80
CA ALA A 58 -7.13 -5.75 -3.10
C ALA A 58 -6.64 -7.09 -2.53
N MET A 59 -6.99 -7.41 -1.28
CA MET A 59 -6.61 -8.71 -0.69
C MET A 59 -7.30 -9.88 -1.37
N LYS A 60 -8.58 -9.76 -1.70
CA LYS A 60 -9.30 -10.80 -2.48
C LYS A 60 -8.65 -11.04 -3.86
N VAL A 61 -8.18 -9.99 -4.52
CA VAL A 61 -7.46 -10.12 -5.80
C VAL A 61 -6.13 -10.84 -5.61
N LEU A 62 -5.36 -10.50 -4.58
CA LEU A 62 -4.08 -11.16 -4.28
C LEU A 62 -4.25 -12.64 -3.90
N GLU A 63 -5.27 -12.96 -3.10
CA GLU A 63 -5.64 -14.33 -2.76
C GLU A 63 -6.03 -15.13 -4.01
N ASN A 64 -6.81 -14.54 -4.92
CA ASN A 64 -7.17 -15.16 -6.20
C ASN A 64 -5.97 -15.39 -7.13
N LEU A 65 -4.88 -14.64 -6.95
CA LEU A 65 -3.61 -14.85 -7.65
C LEU A 65 -2.75 -15.94 -6.98
N GLY A 66 -3.23 -16.57 -5.90
CA GLY A 66 -2.56 -17.64 -5.19
C GLY A 66 -1.52 -17.17 -4.18
N VAL A 67 -1.49 -15.88 -3.85
CA VAL A 67 -0.50 -15.32 -2.93
C VAL A 67 -1.10 -15.19 -1.54
N ASP A 68 -0.41 -15.73 -0.52
CA ASP A 68 -0.85 -15.58 0.85
C ASP A 68 -0.31 -14.29 1.52
N THR A 69 -0.98 -13.86 2.60
CA THR A 69 -0.59 -12.64 3.33
C THR A 69 0.81 -12.66 3.92
N VAL A 70 1.33 -13.84 4.26
CA VAL A 70 2.65 -14.02 4.87
C VAL A 70 3.72 -13.84 3.80
N GLU A 71 3.55 -14.48 2.64
CA GLU A 71 4.41 -14.36 1.47
C GLU A 71 4.51 -12.92 0.99
N ILE A 72 3.37 -12.23 0.85
CA ILE A 72 3.33 -10.79 0.50
C ILE A 72 4.14 -9.98 1.51
N THR A 73 3.88 -10.18 2.80
CA THR A 73 4.55 -9.42 3.87
C THR A 73 6.05 -9.66 3.83
N GLN A 74 6.48 -10.91 3.67
CA GLN A 74 7.90 -11.27 3.64
C GLN A 74 8.61 -10.72 2.41
N GLY A 75 7.99 -10.82 1.23
CA GLY A 75 8.49 -10.24 -0.01
C GLY A 75 8.68 -8.74 0.09
N ILE A 76 7.67 -8.02 0.59
CA ILE A 76 7.74 -6.57 0.79
C ILE A 76 8.87 -6.18 1.76
N LEU A 77 9.00 -6.88 2.89
CA LEU A 77 10.05 -6.59 3.86
C LEU A 77 11.46 -6.83 3.29
N ASN A 78 11.61 -7.85 2.43
CA ASN A 78 12.87 -8.10 1.73
C ASN A 78 13.19 -6.96 0.75
N GLU A 79 12.22 -6.47 0.00
CA GLU A 79 12.43 -5.34 -0.92
C GLU A 79 12.77 -4.04 -0.17
N ILE A 80 12.07 -3.74 0.93
CA ILE A 80 12.38 -2.59 1.79
C ILE A 80 13.82 -2.67 2.33
N ARG A 81 14.29 -3.87 2.69
CA ARG A 81 15.68 -4.10 3.14
C ARG A 81 16.68 -3.85 2.02
N LYS A 82 16.48 -4.43 0.83
CA LYS A 82 17.36 -4.23 -0.34
C LYS A 82 17.49 -2.75 -0.71
N ALA A 83 16.38 -2.02 -0.70
CA ALA A 83 16.34 -0.58 -0.95
C ALA A 83 17.11 0.23 0.12
N SER A 84 17.24 -0.29 1.35
CA SER A 84 18.07 0.33 2.40
C SER A 84 19.56 0.13 2.17
N THR A 85 19.95 -1.05 1.70
CA THR A 85 21.36 -1.42 1.52
C THR A 85 21.98 -0.74 0.29
N SER A 86 21.18 -0.46 -0.73
CA SER A 86 21.64 0.18 -1.97
C SER A 86 21.92 1.69 -1.82
N GLY A 87 21.50 2.31 -0.72
CA GLY A 87 21.65 3.76 -0.45
C GLY A 87 22.81 4.13 0.48
N ASN A 88 23.68 3.18 0.86
CA ASN A 88 24.82 3.42 1.76
C ASN A 88 26.18 3.30 1.05
N ILE A 89 26.22 3.56 -0.26
CA ILE A 89 27.44 3.65 -1.06
C ILE A 89 27.56 5.05 -1.66
N GLU A 90 27.64 6.06 -0.81
CA GLU A 90 28.34 7.34 -1.05
C GLU A 90 28.93 7.84 0.28
#